data_AF-A0A2U9IG28-F1
#
_entry.id   AF-A0A2U9IG28-F1
#
_cell.length_a   1.000
_cell.length_b   1.000
_cell.length_c   1.000
_cell.angle_alpha   90.00
_cell.angle_beta   90.00
_cell.angle_gamma   90.00
#
_symmetry.space_group_name_H-M   'P 1'
#
loop_
_entity.id
_entity.type
_entity.pdbx_description
1 polymer ?
#
loop_
_entity_poly.entity_id
_entity_poly.type
_entity_poly.pdbx_seq_one_letter_code
_entity_poly.pdbx_strand_id
1 'polypeptide(L)'
;MSISLPCEFSVKELLPAIRSIIAVKLVKEKGMPIYRASNLMGITPAAVANYMTKKRGVAIRDLIESDERVMSLINDLVDKLAANNADNLSSYYCILCSEGKRALKKKGFDIPACMYETTTIVR
;
A
#
# COMPACT_ATOMS: atom_id res chain seq x y z
N MET A 1 -19.96 18.05 -5.10
CA MET A 1 -20.06 16.68 -4.56
C MET A 1 -19.95 15.71 -5.72
N SER A 2 -18.79 15.08 -5.88
CA SER A 2 -18.66 13.92 -6.78
C SER A 2 -19.19 12.67 -6.06
N ILE A 3 -19.87 11.79 -6.80
CA ILE A 3 -20.30 10.45 -6.36
C ILE A 3 -19.10 9.49 -6.15
N SER A 4 -17.86 9.97 -6.29
CA SER A 4 -16.67 9.16 -6.22
C SER A 4 -16.49 8.56 -4.82
N LEU A 5 -16.59 7.23 -4.75
CA LEU A 5 -16.39 6.48 -3.52
C LEU A 5 -14.94 6.67 -3.04
N PRO A 6 -14.68 6.85 -1.74
CA PRO A 6 -13.33 7.00 -1.22
C PRO A 6 -12.43 5.80 -1.54
N CYS A 7 -13.03 4.62 -1.64
CA CYS A 7 -12.34 3.40 -2.05
C CYS A 7 -11.95 3.41 -3.54
N GLU A 8 -12.68 4.13 -4.39
CA GLU A 8 -12.35 4.25 -5.82
C GLU A 8 -11.03 4.99 -6.02
N PHE A 9 -10.85 6.13 -5.33
CA PHE A 9 -9.56 6.82 -5.28
C PHE A 9 -8.46 5.88 -4.76
N SER A 10 -8.75 5.17 -3.68
CA SER A 10 -7.77 4.29 -3.04
C SER A 10 -7.30 3.17 -3.96
N VAL A 11 -8.20 2.54 -4.72
CA VAL A 11 -7.87 1.45 -5.65
C VAL A 11 -7.13 1.97 -6.89
N LYS A 12 -7.45 3.19 -7.36
CA LYS A 12 -6.81 3.80 -8.54
C LYS A 12 -5.41 4.33 -8.25
N GLU A 13 -5.21 4.94 -7.09
CA GLU A 13 -4.01 5.73 -6.80
C GLU A 13 -3.19 5.18 -5.63
N LEU A 14 -3.81 5.01 -4.46
CA LEU A 14 -3.10 4.71 -3.20
C LEU A 14 -2.62 3.26 -3.10
N LEU A 15 -3.50 2.29 -3.31
CA LEU A 15 -3.17 0.86 -3.20
C LEU A 15 -2.13 0.42 -4.22
N PRO A 16 -2.15 0.87 -5.50
CA PRO A 16 -1.07 0.61 -6.43
C PRO A 16 0.28 1.18 -5.98
N ALA A 17 0.30 2.37 -5.38
CA ALA A 17 1.52 2.96 -4.82
C ALA A 17 2.07 2.11 -3.67
N ILE A 18 1.23 1.74 -2.70
CA ILE A 18 1.61 0.86 -1.57
C ILE A 18 2.15 -0.49 -2.09
N ARG A 19 1.45 -1.13 -3.04
CA ARG A 19 1.90 -2.39 -3.65
C ARG A 19 3.25 -2.25 -4.36
N SER A 20 3.48 -1.12 -5.03
CA SER A 20 4.76 -0.85 -5.68
C SER A 20 5.90 -0.76 -4.66
N ILE A 21 5.68 -0.09 -3.54
CA ILE A 21 6.68 0.01 -2.47
C ILE A 21 6.99 -1.38 -1.89
N ILE A 22 5.96 -2.15 -1.53
CA ILE A 22 6.11 -3.52 -1.00
C ILE A 22 6.89 -4.41 -1.98
N ALA A 23 6.52 -4.41 -3.26
CA ALA A 23 7.19 -5.19 -4.29
C ALA A 23 8.68 -4.81 -4.41
N VAL A 24 8.98 -3.50 -4.44
CA VAL A 24 10.37 -3.01 -4.51
C VAL A 24 11.16 -3.42 -3.28
N LYS A 25 10.58 -3.34 -2.08
CA LYS A 25 11.26 -3.76 -0.84
C LYS A 25 11.56 -5.25 -0.81
N LEU A 26 10.59 -6.09 -1.17
CA LEU A 26 10.80 -7.54 -1.23
C LEU A 26 11.90 -7.92 -2.23
N VAL A 27 11.91 -7.30 -3.42
CA VAL A 27 12.89 -7.65 -4.46
C VAL A 27 14.26 -7.04 -4.19
N LYS A 28 14.34 -5.72 -3.92
CA LYS A 28 15.61 -5.00 -3.81
C LYS A 28 16.23 -5.07 -2.43
N GLU A 29 15.44 -4.95 -1.36
CA GLU A 29 15.98 -4.90 0.01
C GLU A 29 16.06 -6.28 0.65
N LYS A 30 15.05 -7.13 0.44
CA LYS A 30 15.08 -8.53 0.92
C LYS A 30 15.75 -9.50 -0.06
N GLY A 31 16.18 -9.02 -1.23
CA GLY A 31 16.89 -9.81 -2.24
C GLY A 31 16.07 -10.96 -2.83
N MET A 32 14.73 -10.90 -2.76
CA MET A 32 13.90 -12.02 -3.22
C MET A 32 13.77 -12.05 -4.75
N PRO A 33 13.79 -13.25 -5.36
CA PRO A 33 13.40 -13.40 -6.75
C PRO A 33 11.97 -12.91 -7.00
N ILE A 34 11.72 -12.29 -8.15
CA ILE A 34 10.38 -11.79 -8.55
C ILE A 34 9.30 -12.85 -8.36
N TYR A 35 9.59 -14.10 -8.75
CA TYR A 35 8.66 -15.23 -8.60
C TYR A 35 8.31 -15.52 -7.13
N ARG A 36 9.29 -15.45 -6.22
CA ARG A 36 9.04 -15.64 -4.79
C ARG A 36 8.23 -14.48 -4.22
N ALA A 37 8.59 -13.25 -4.57
CA ALA A 37 7.85 -12.06 -4.14
C ALA A 37 6.39 -12.09 -4.63
N SER A 38 6.15 -12.52 -5.88
CA SER A 38 4.79 -12.63 -6.44
C SER A 38 3.94 -13.67 -5.70
N ASN A 39 4.54 -14.80 -5.32
CA ASN A 39 3.85 -15.83 -4.54
C ASN A 39 3.47 -15.32 -3.14
N LEU A 40 4.37 -14.61 -2.45
CA LEU A 40 4.07 -14.00 -1.15
C LEU A 40 2.98 -12.93 -1.22
N MET A 41 2.98 -12.13 -2.29
CA MET A 41 2.00 -11.07 -2.50
C MET A 41 0.67 -11.57 -3.07
N GLY A 42 0.56 -12.84 -3.48
CA GLY A 42 -0.65 -13.39 -4.10
C GLY A 42 -1.01 -12.76 -5.45
N ILE A 43 -0.01 -12.33 -6.23
CA ILE A 43 -0.19 -11.69 -7.55
C ILE A 43 0.70 -12.36 -8.60
N THR A 44 0.56 -11.98 -9.88
CA THR A 44 1.38 -12.54 -10.94
C THR A 44 2.82 -11.98 -10.92
N PRO A 45 3.82 -12.75 -11.38
CA PRO A 45 5.18 -12.23 -11.58
C PRO A 45 5.22 -10.99 -12.48
N ALA A 46 4.34 -10.94 -13.50
CA ALA A 46 4.19 -9.79 -14.37
C ALA A 46 3.71 -8.54 -13.62
N ALA A 47 2.80 -8.68 -12.64
CA ALA A 47 2.37 -7.57 -11.80
C ALA A 47 3.53 -7.03 -10.95
N VAL A 48 4.36 -7.90 -10.36
CA VAL A 48 5.58 -7.49 -9.64
C VAL A 48 6.56 -6.78 -10.57
N ALA A 49 6.84 -7.32 -11.75
CA ALA A 49 7.71 -6.68 -12.74
C ALA A 49 7.17 -5.29 -13.17
N ASN A 50 5.86 -5.15 -13.33
CA ASN A 50 5.22 -3.86 -13.61
C ASN A 50 5.39 -2.88 -12.44
N TYR A 51 5.29 -3.34 -11.18
CA TYR A 51 5.55 -2.50 -10.01
C TYR A 51 7.01 -2.03 -9.90
N MET A 52 7.95 -2.83 -10.39
CA MET A 52 9.38 -2.49 -10.44
C MET A 52 9.70 -1.39 -11.46
N THR A 53 8.92 -1.26 -12.53
CA THR A 53 9.19 -0.35 -13.65
C THR A 53 8.51 1.03 -13.53
N LYS A 54 7.86 1.34 -12.39
CA LYS A 54 7.21 2.62 -12.03
C LYS A 54 6.47 3.31 -13.20
N LYS A 55 5.18 2.99 -13.42
CA LYS A 55 4.37 3.72 -14.43
C LYS A 55 3.05 4.32 -13.93
N ARG A 56 2.60 4.05 -12.69
CA ARG A 56 1.37 4.65 -12.14
C ARG A 56 1.55 5.09 -10.69
N GLY A 57 1.01 6.25 -10.34
CA GLY A 57 1.00 6.77 -8.98
C GLY A 57 2.36 7.24 -8.45
N VAL A 58 3.31 7.67 -9.30
CA VAL A 58 4.64 8.13 -8.85
C VAL A 58 4.52 9.24 -7.81
N ALA A 59 3.67 10.24 -8.05
CA ALA A 59 3.44 11.34 -7.10
C ALA A 59 2.87 10.84 -5.75
N ILE A 60 1.88 9.94 -5.78
CA ILE A 60 1.31 9.37 -4.54
C ILE A 60 2.33 8.48 -3.83
N ARG A 61 3.11 7.70 -4.57
CA ARG A 61 4.16 6.87 -4.02
C ARG A 61 5.20 7.70 -3.27
N ASP A 62 5.70 8.78 -3.88
CA ASP A 62 6.71 9.62 -3.25
C ASP A 62 6.16 10.30 -1.97
N LEU A 63 4.89 10.69 -1.98
CA LEU A 63 4.19 11.20 -0.79
C LEU A 63 4.07 10.14 0.31
N ILE A 64 3.76 8.89 -0.06
CA ILE A 64 3.66 7.77 0.89
C ILE A 64 5.04 7.40 1.45
N GLU A 65 6.07 7.35 0.61
CA GLU A 65 7.46 7.10 1.03
C GLU A 65 7.97 8.20 1.99
N SER A 66 7.40 9.41 1.94
CA SER A 66 7.73 10.53 2.84
C SER A 66 7.03 10.49 4.21
N ASP A 67 6.02 9.65 4.42
CA ASP A 67 5.31 9.55 5.70
C ASP A 67 5.87 8.40 6.55
N GLU A 68 6.53 8.74 7.66
CA GLU A 68 7.22 7.78 8.53
C GLU A 68 6.28 6.71 9.10
N ARG A 69 5.04 7.08 9.47
CA ARG A 69 4.05 6.16 10.03
C ARG A 69 3.59 5.15 8.99
N VAL A 70 3.31 5.61 7.77
CA VAL A 70 2.91 4.69 6.70
C VAL A 70 4.08 3.75 6.35
N MET A 71 5.30 4.29 6.27
CA MET A 71 6.48 3.47 5.99
C MET A 71 6.80 2.46 7.08
N SER A 72 6.58 2.78 8.37
CA SER A 72 6.75 1.80 9.45
C SER A 72 5.79 0.61 9.31
N LEU A 73 4.53 0.87 8.93
CA LEU A 73 3.54 -0.17 8.70
C LEU A 73 3.85 -1.01 7.46
N ILE A 74 4.36 -0.38 6.39
CA ILE A 74 4.81 -1.09 5.18
C ILE A 74 6.00 -2.01 5.52
N ASN A 75 6.97 -1.52 6.30
CA ASN A 75 8.14 -2.31 6.69
C ASN A 75 7.72 -3.53 7.53
N ASP A 76 6.86 -3.35 8.53
CA ASP A 76 6.34 -4.45 9.34
C ASP A 76 5.61 -5.49 8.48
N LEU A 77 4.81 -5.05 7.49
CA LEU A 77 4.17 -5.97 6.56
C LEU A 77 5.19 -6.72 5.68
N VAL A 78 6.23 -6.04 5.18
CA VAL A 78 7.30 -6.66 4.39
C VAL A 78 8.05 -7.71 5.21
N ASP A 79 8.33 -7.43 6.48
CA ASP A 79 9.02 -8.36 7.38
C ASP A 79 8.15 -9.59 7.69
N LYS A 80 6.85 -9.40 7.95
CA LYS A 80 5.87 -10.48 8.14
C LYS A 80 5.73 -11.36 6.89
N LEU A 81 5.65 -10.75 5.71
CA LEU A 81 5.64 -11.47 4.44
C LEU A 81 6.93 -12.28 4.25
N ALA A 82 8.09 -11.70 4.57
CA ALA A 82 9.37 -12.40 4.45
C ALA A 82 9.50 -13.59 5.40
N ALA A 83 8.87 -13.51 6.58
CA ALA A 83 8.82 -14.57 7.57
C ALA A 83 7.77 -15.66 7.29
N ASN A 84 7.04 -15.61 6.15
CA ASN A 84 5.90 -16.49 5.85
C ASN A 84 4.77 -16.45 6.91
N ASN A 85 4.66 -15.36 7.66
CA ASN A 85 3.64 -15.19 8.70
C ASN A 85 2.64 -14.11 8.25
N ALA A 86 1.69 -14.50 7.40
CA ALA A 86 0.83 -13.56 6.68
C ALA A 86 -0.67 -13.83 6.87
N ASP A 87 -1.08 -14.05 8.12
CA ASP A 87 -2.50 -14.10 8.47
C ASP A 87 -3.13 -12.69 8.38
N ASN A 88 -4.39 -12.60 7.93
CA ASN A 88 -5.18 -11.35 7.88
C ASN A 88 -4.57 -10.20 7.04
N LEU A 89 -3.88 -10.52 5.94
CA LEU A 89 -3.38 -9.57 4.94
C LEU A 89 -4.42 -8.55 4.47
N SER A 90 -5.68 -8.97 4.32
CA SER A 90 -6.80 -8.11 3.90
C SER A 90 -7.06 -6.97 4.90
N SER A 91 -7.11 -7.26 6.20
CA SER A 91 -7.27 -6.27 7.26
C SER A 91 -6.07 -5.33 7.34
N TYR A 92 -4.85 -5.87 7.14
CA TYR A 92 -3.62 -5.07 7.12
C TYR A 92 -3.62 -4.03 5.99
N TYR A 93 -4.12 -4.42 4.82
CA TYR A 93 -4.29 -3.50 3.69
C TYR A 93 -5.29 -2.37 3.98
N CYS A 94 -6.37 -2.64 4.71
CA CYS A 94 -7.32 -1.60 5.13
C CYS A 94 -6.67 -0.59 6.09
N ILE A 95 -5.86 -1.06 7.05
CA ILE A 95 -5.07 -0.20 7.96
C ILE A 95 -4.12 0.69 7.16
N LEU A 96 -3.33 0.10 6.26
CA LEU A 96 -2.40 0.82 5.39
C LEU A 96 -3.11 1.86 4.50
N CYS A 97 -4.28 1.52 3.97
CA CYS A 97 -5.09 2.43 3.17
C CYS A 97 -5.60 3.62 4.01
N SER A 98 -6.05 3.37 5.23
CA SER A 98 -6.50 4.41 6.17
C SER A 98 -5.37 5.39 6.52
N GLU A 99 -4.23 4.85 6.94
CA GLU A 99 -3.07 5.67 7.31
C GLU A 99 -2.48 6.39 6.08
N GLY A 100 -2.46 5.74 4.91
CA GLY A 100 -2.09 6.36 3.65
C GLY A 100 -2.99 7.54 3.28
N LYS A 101 -4.31 7.40 3.42
CA LYS A 101 -5.24 8.53 3.23
C LYS A 101 -5.02 9.64 4.25
N ARG A 102 -4.75 9.31 5.51
CA ARG A 102 -4.43 10.29 6.54
C ARG A 102 -3.16 11.07 6.21
N ALA A 103 -2.12 10.39 5.73
CA ALA A 103 -0.89 11.02 5.25
C ALA A 103 -1.16 11.96 4.07
N LEU A 104 -1.96 11.53 3.09
CA LEU A 104 -2.34 12.38 1.94
C LEU A 104 -3.20 13.59 2.36
N LYS A 105 -4.14 13.42 3.28
CA LYS A 105 -4.94 14.53 3.84
C LYS A 105 -4.06 15.61 4.48
N LYS A 106 -3.02 15.23 5.24
CA LYS A 106 -2.03 16.18 5.80
C LYS A 106 -1.27 16.97 4.73
N LYS A 107 -1.15 16.42 3.53
CA LYS A 107 -0.47 17.02 2.37
C LYS A 107 -1.43 17.82 1.47
N GLY A 108 -2.69 18.02 1.88
CA GLY A 108 -3.67 18.87 1.19
C GLY A 108 -4.61 18.13 0.22
N PHE A 109 -4.63 16.79 0.22
CA PHE A 109 -5.58 16.03 -0.60
C PHE A 109 -6.94 15.95 0.09
N ASP A 110 -8.00 16.32 -0.61
CA ASP A 110 -9.38 16.14 -0.15
C ASP A 110 -9.88 14.74 -0.55
N ILE A 111 -9.88 13.82 0.42
CA ILE A 111 -10.28 12.42 0.22
C ILE A 111 -11.38 12.10 1.24
N PRO A 112 -12.59 11.69 0.82
CA PRO A 112 -13.65 11.34 1.77
C PRO A 112 -13.25 10.16 2.67
N ALA A 113 -13.87 10.08 3.86
CA ALA A 113 -13.69 8.94 4.74
C ALA A 113 -14.43 7.71 4.19
N CYS A 114 -13.83 6.52 4.27
CA CYS A 114 -14.52 5.26 3.98
C CYS A 114 -15.02 4.59 5.28
N MET A 115 -15.85 3.56 5.12
CA MET A 115 -16.44 2.82 6.24
C MET A 115 -15.40 2.34 7.27
N TYR A 116 -14.19 1.97 6.83
CA TYR A 116 -13.13 1.54 7.74
C TYR A 116 -12.69 2.64 8.71
N GLU A 117 -12.58 3.89 8.23
CA GLU A 117 -12.21 5.06 9.04
C GLU A 117 -13.35 5.52 9.96
N THR A 118 -14.61 5.27 9.59
CA THR A 118 -15.78 5.71 10.38
C THR A 118 -16.20 4.70 11.43
N THR A 119 -16.07 3.41 11.15
CA THR A 119 -16.51 2.32 12.04
C THR A 119 -15.42 1.91 13.02
N THR A 120 -14.16 1.99 12.59
CA THR A 120 -13.01 1.80 13.46
C THR A 120 -12.57 3.19 13.85
N ILE A 121 -13.02 3.70 15.01
CA ILE A 121 -12.36 4.86 15.61
C ILE A 121 -10.92 4.40 15.85
N VAL A 122 -10.03 4.71 14.92
CA VAL A 122 -8.59 4.50 15.04
C VAL A 122 -8.17 5.42 16.17
N ARG A 123 -8.25 4.90 17.40
CA ARG A 123 -7.69 5.50 18.61
C ARG A 123 -6.18 5.57 18.48
#